data_AF-A0A970H9U9-F1
#
_entry.id   AF-A0A970H9U9-F1
#
_cell.length_a   1.000
_cell.length_b   1.000
_cell.length_c   1.000
_cell.angle_alpha   90.00
_cell.angle_beta   90.00
_cell.angle_gamma   90.00
#
_symmetry.space_group_name_H-M   'P 1'
#
loop_
_entity.id
_entity.type
_entity.pdbx_description
1 polymer ?
#
loop_
_entity_poly.entity_id
_entity_poly.type
_entity_poly.pdbx_seq_one_letter_code
_entity_poly.pdbx_strand_id
1 'polypeptide(L)' 'MHELRDRLASPDEQERLHWLTVLLREARDRDVWTFVTPERVAAALPLVASKLGRRRSFWEYLIAGWRRDGLLPR' A
#
# COMPACT_ATOMS: atom_id res chain seq x y z
N MET A 1 -1.34 0.07 17.93
CA MET A 1 -1.85 0.89 16.81
C MET A 1 -0.98 2.11 16.50
N HIS A 2 -0.36 2.78 17.47
CA HIS A 2 0.57 3.89 17.19
C HIS A 2 1.88 3.45 16.49
N GLU A 3 2.42 2.30 16.88
CA GLU A 3 3.71 1.83 16.35
C GLU A 3 3.69 1.60 14.83
N LEU A 4 2.58 1.13 14.26
CA LEU A 4 2.51 0.89 12.81
C LEU A 4 2.59 2.18 11.99
N ARG A 5 1.96 3.27 12.46
CA ARG A 5 2.05 4.57 11.78
C ARG A 5 3.45 5.13 11.83
N ASP A 6 4.11 4.98 12.97
CA ASP A 6 5.49 5.44 13.18
C ASP A 6 6.45 4.70 12.24
N ARG A 7 6.31 3.37 12.15
CA ARG A 7 7.08 2.52 11.23
C ARG A 7 6.82 2.84 9.76
N LEU A 8 5.58 3.15 9.38
CA LEU A 8 5.23 3.62 8.02
C LEU A 8 5.77 5.04 7.74
N ALA A 9 6.04 5.83 8.78
CA ALA A 9 6.68 7.13 8.71
C ALA A 9 8.21 7.06 8.85
N SER A 10 8.80 5.87 8.99
CA SER A 10 10.25 5.69 9.14
C SER A 10 11.00 6.37 7.99
N PRO A 11 12.12 7.06 8.28
CA PRO A 11 13.02 7.60 7.25
C PRO A 11 13.70 6.48 6.44
N ASP A 12 13.75 5.26 6.98
CA ASP A 12 14.26 4.10 6.27
C ASP A 12 13.23 3.56 5.27
N GLU A 13 13.60 3.58 3.99
CA GLU A 13 12.71 3.15 2.91
C GLU A 13 12.43 1.64 2.96
N GLN A 14 13.40 0.82 3.34
CA GLN A 14 13.23 -0.63 3.37
C GLN A 14 12.27 -1.05 4.47
N GLU A 15 12.40 -0.45 5.66
CA GLU A 15 11.52 -0.64 6.79
C GLU A 15 10.10 -0.19 6.45
N ARG A 16 9.96 1.00 5.85
CA ARG A 16 8.66 1.50 5.39
C ARG A 16 8.00 0.54 4.39
N LEU A 17 8.74 0.09 3.37
CA LEU A 17 8.21 -0.84 2.36
C LEU A 17 7.88 -2.22 2.97
N HIS A 18 8.66 -2.67 3.95
CA HIS A 18 8.40 -3.90 4.69
C HIS A 18 7.05 -3.81 5.41
N TRP A 19 6.84 -2.78 6.23
CA TRP A 19 5.59 -2.59 6.96
C TRP A 19 4.40 -2.32 6.05
N LEU A 20 4.61 -1.62 4.93
CA LEU A 20 3.56 -1.46 3.92
C LEU A 20 3.18 -2.80 3.28
N THR A 21 4.16 -3.66 2.97
CA THR A 21 3.89 -5.00 2.45
C THR A 21 3.07 -5.82 3.44
N VAL A 22 3.45 -5.79 4.72
CA VAL A 22 2.72 -6.48 5.80
C VAL A 22 1.28 -5.96 5.89
N LEU A 23 1.10 -4.63 5.89
CA LEU A 23 -0.21 -4.00 5.94
C LEU A 23 -1.10 -4.42 4.76
N LEU A 24 -0.59 -4.39 3.52
CA LEU A 24 -1.35 -4.75 2.32
C LEU A 24 -1.69 -6.26 2.26
N ARG A 25 -0.89 -7.11 2.92
CA ARG A 25 -1.13 -8.56 3.01
C ARG A 25 -2.18 -8.92 4.07
N GLU A 26 -2.19 -8.21 5.19
CA GLU A 26 -3.01 -8.56 6.36
C GLU A 26 -4.32 -7.74 6.44
N ALA A 27 -4.27 -6.44 6.13
CA ALA A 27 -5.40 -5.53 6.39
C ALA A 27 -6.63 -5.87 5.54
N ARG A 28 -7.83 -5.67 6.10
CA ARG A 28 -9.06 -5.61 5.30
C ARG A 28 -9.05 -4.31 4.49
N ASP A 29 -9.65 -4.33 3.31
CA ASP A 29 -9.51 -3.29 2.28
C ASP A 29 -9.95 -1.89 2.74
N ARG A 30 -10.76 -1.80 3.81
CA ARG A 30 -11.20 -0.54 4.41
C ARG A 30 -10.26 -0.03 5.50
N ASP A 31 -9.64 -0.92 6.27
CA ASP A 31 -8.76 -0.54 7.38
C ASP A 31 -7.41 -0.01 6.88
N VAL A 32 -6.97 -0.43 5.70
CA VAL A 32 -5.71 0.03 5.09
C VAL A 32 -5.64 1.56 5.00
N TRP A 33 -6.76 2.21 4.64
CA TRP A 33 -6.85 3.66 4.41
C TRP A 33 -6.81 4.46 5.71
N THR A 34 -7.05 3.79 6.84
CA THR A 34 -6.83 4.37 8.16
C THR A 34 -5.34 4.64 8.40
N PHE A 35 -4.42 3.89 7.76
CA PHE A 35 -2.98 3.97 8.01
C PHE A 35 -2.16 4.61 6.88
N VAL A 36 -2.60 4.45 5.63
CA VAL A 36 -1.86 4.92 4.44
C VAL A 36 -2.80 5.58 3.43
N THR A 37 -2.25 6.46 2.59
CA THR A 37 -3.01 7.10 1.52
C THR A 37 -3.00 6.26 0.24
N PRO A 38 -4.07 6.33 -0.58
CA PRO A 38 -4.11 5.77 -1.95
C PRO A 38 -2.87 6.06 -2.79
N GLU A 39 -2.39 7.30 -2.76
CA GLU A 39 -1.22 7.74 -3.53
C GLU A 39 0.06 7.03 -3.09
N ARG A 40 0.24 6.89 -1.77
CA ARG A 40 1.41 6.21 -1.21
C ARG A 40 1.40 4.72 -1.54
N VAL A 41 0.22 4.10 -1.50
CA VAL A 41 0.06 2.70 -1.95
C VAL A 41 0.36 2.60 -3.44
N ALA A 42 -0.16 3.50 -4.28
CA ALA A 42 0.07 3.48 -5.72
C ALA A 42 1.55 3.65 -6.12
N ALA A 43 2.28 4.51 -5.40
CA ALA A 43 3.71 4.72 -5.62
C ALA A 43 4.56 3.51 -5.18
N ALA A 44 4.20 2.87 -4.07
CA ALA A 44 4.96 1.75 -3.52
C ALA A 44 4.54 0.39 -4.07
N LEU A 45 3.33 0.27 -4.65
CA LEU A 45 2.80 -0.96 -5.23
C LEU A 45 3.79 -1.65 -6.20
N PRO A 46 4.42 -0.97 -7.18
CA PRO A 46 5.39 -1.63 -8.06
C PRO A 46 6.60 -2.22 -7.31
N LEU A 47 6.96 -1.66 -6.15
CA LEU A 47 8.10 -2.13 -5.34
C LEU A 47 7.75 -3.32 -4.45
N VAL A 48 6.50 -3.38 -3.97
CA VAL A 48 6.05 -4.42 -3.04
C VAL A 48 5.24 -5.52 -3.70
N ALA A 49 4.75 -5.34 -4.94
CA ALA A 49 3.86 -6.26 -5.65
C ALA A 49 4.39 -7.70 -5.71
N SER A 50 5.70 -7.88 -5.89
CA SER A 50 6.34 -9.21 -5.91
C SER A 50 6.22 -9.95 -4.57
N LYS A 51 6.10 -9.21 -3.46
CA LYS A 51 5.99 -9.73 -2.09
C LYS A 51 4.53 -9.92 -1.62
N LEU A 52 3.55 -9.45 -2.38
CA LEU A 52 2.12 -9.51 -2.01
C LEU A 52 1.45 -10.87 -2.32
N GLY A 53 2.07 -11.70 -3.17
CA GLY A 53 1.53 -13.00 -3.55
C GLY A 53 0.10 -12.90 -4.12
N ARG A 54 -0.84 -13.67 -3.57
CA ARG A 54 -2.24 -13.74 -4.06
C ARG A 54 -3.00 -12.41 -4.00
N ARG A 55 -2.63 -11.49 -3.10
CA ARG A 55 -3.29 -10.17 -2.99
C ARG A 55 -2.78 -9.17 -4.03
N ARG A 56 -1.70 -9.48 -4.74
CA ARG A 56 -1.13 -8.60 -5.78
C ARG A 56 -2.19 -8.19 -6.80
N SER A 57 -2.88 -9.16 -7.41
CA SER A 57 -3.86 -8.89 -8.47
C SER A 57 -5.01 -8.00 -8.01
N PHE A 58 -5.42 -8.12 -6.74
CA PHE A 58 -6.44 -7.24 -6.15
C PHE A 58 -5.96 -5.80 -6.06
N TRP A 59 -4.76 -5.57 -5.51
CA TRP A 59 -4.19 -4.23 -5.38
C TRP A 59 -3.87 -3.60 -6.73
N GLU A 60 -3.33 -4.37 -7.68
CA GLU A 60 -3.11 -3.92 -9.06
C GLU A 60 -4.42 -3.51 -9.72
N TYR A 61 -5.48 -4.33 -9.58
CA TYR A 61 -6.81 -4.00 -10.11
C TYR A 61 -7.39 -2.72 -9.49
N LEU A 62 -7.34 -2.59 -8.16
CA LEU A 62 -7.88 -1.45 -7.43
C LEU A 62 -7.19 -0.14 -7.82
N ILE A 63 -5.85 -0.12 -7.77
CA ILE A 63 -5.07 1.07 -8.12
C ILE A 63 -5.20 1.41 -9.61
N ALA A 64 -5.24 0.40 -10.50
CA ALA A 64 -5.48 0.64 -11.92
C ALA A 64 -6.88 1.23 -12.17
N GLY A 65 -7.90 0.79 -11.44
CA GLY A 65 -9.24 1.38 -11.47
C GLY A 65 -9.22 2.84 -11.08
N TRP A 66 -8.61 3.17 -9.94
CA TRP A 66 -8.50 4.56 -9.47
C TRP A 66 -7.71 5.48 -10.39
N ARG A 67 -6.65 4.97 -11.04
CA ARG A 67 -5.94 5.73 -12.09
C ARG A 67 -6.82 6.00 -13.31
N ARG A 68 -7.68 5.04 -13.69
CA ARG A 68 -8.62 5.22 -14.81
C ARG A 68 -9.71 6.24 -14.52
N ASP A 69 -10.18 6.29 -13.28
CA ASP A 69 -11.17 7.27 -12.80
C ASP A 69 -10.56 8.66 -12.51
N GLY A 70 -9.24 8.82 -12.63
CA GLY A 70 -8.55 10.09 -12.36
C GLY A 70 -8.43 10.42 -10.86
N LEU A 71 -8.68 9.45 -9.98
CA LEU A 71 -8.53 9.57 -8.52
C LEU A 71 -7.08 9.47 -8.06
N LEU A 72 -6.20 8.97 -8.92
CA LEU A 72 -4.76 8.84 -8.66
C LEU A 72 -3.94 9.36 -9.84
N PRO A 73 -2.74 9.91 -9.58
CA PRO A 73 -1.81 10.26 -10.64
C PRO A 73 -1.41 9.01 -11.43
N ARG A 74 -1.27 9.21 -12.75
CA ARG A 74 -1.07 8.15 -13.73
C ARG A 74 0.35 7.60 -13.68
#